data_AF-A0A2D5AQD7-F1
#
_entry.id   AF-A0A2D5AQD7-F1
#
_cell.length_a   1.000
_cell.length_b   1.000
_cell.length_c   1.000
_cell.angle_alpha   90.00
_cell.angle_beta   90.00
_cell.angle_gamma   90.00
#
_symmetry.space_group_name_H-M   'P 1'
#
loop_
_entity.id
_entity.type
_entity.pdbx_description
1 polymer ?
#
loop_
_entity_poly.entity_id
_entity_poly.type
_entity_poly.pdbx_seq_one_letter_code
_entity_poly.pdbx_strand_id
1 'polypeptide(L)'
;SDVETALPKLLLLFFGVWAVYLIDRILDSYRLRKATVITDRHRFAIRFRWLLWTLLAFSAALALLQLYLVRDALYVLSGVLLAIVTTTYFLAFRVRSNTSTRKLPSKELTVAICFAAGVMLTSGTLSLSWLNSVIALGLASIALFNCLVISYGEADFDRRHDMKAYYARQPQARPPTTSGWIGGICGCALLLKDGTYILGSSMIITSMALFCFSRSIDRDKPSQVTQAVADSILLIPIPLILMMEYLF
;
A
#
# COMPACT_ATOMS: atom_id res chain seq x y z
N SER A 1 -23.15 7.14 17.91
CA SER A 1 -22.05 6.66 18.77
C SER A 1 -20.89 6.11 17.95
N ASP A 2 -21.12 5.30 16.90
CA ASP A 2 -20.01 4.62 16.20
C ASP A 2 -19.19 5.53 15.28
N VAL A 3 -19.83 6.50 14.61
CA VAL A 3 -19.17 7.44 13.69
C VAL A 3 -18.12 8.32 14.39
N GLU A 4 -18.42 8.79 15.61
CA GLU A 4 -17.50 9.63 16.40
C GLU A 4 -16.22 8.89 16.79
N THR A 5 -16.27 7.56 16.91
CA THR A 5 -15.09 6.73 17.21
C THR A 5 -14.39 6.22 15.95
N ALA A 6 -15.10 6.14 14.82
CA ALA A 6 -14.55 5.69 13.55
C ALA A 6 -13.65 6.74 12.90
N LEU A 7 -14.06 8.02 12.93
CA LEU A 7 -13.30 9.10 12.28
C LEU A 7 -11.86 9.23 12.83
N PRO A 8 -11.62 9.24 14.15
CA PRO A 8 -10.26 9.28 14.69
C PRO A 8 -9.40 8.09 14.24
N LYS A 9 -9.97 6.88 14.18
CA LYS A 9 -9.27 5.67 13.72
C LYS A 9 -8.87 5.78 12.24
N LEU A 10 -9.78 6.25 11.38
CA LEU A 10 -9.51 6.45 9.96
C LEU A 10 -8.44 7.53 9.73
N LEU A 11 -8.54 8.67 10.43
CA LEU A 11 -7.55 9.74 10.34
C LEU A 11 -6.19 9.26 10.86
N LEU A 12 -6.16 8.48 11.94
CA LEU A 12 -4.94 7.88 12.45
C LEU A 12 -4.28 6.95 11.43
N LEU A 13 -5.05 6.08 10.78
CA LEU A 13 -4.55 5.22 9.71
C LEU A 13 -4.01 6.06 8.55
N PHE A 14 -4.77 7.05 8.09
CA PHE A 14 -4.38 7.94 7.00
C PHE A 14 -3.06 8.66 7.29
N PHE A 15 -2.98 9.36 8.42
CA PHE A 15 -1.77 10.10 8.78
C PHE A 15 -0.59 9.18 9.11
N GLY A 16 -0.84 7.99 9.66
CA GLY A 16 0.19 6.98 9.88
C GLY A 16 0.80 6.47 8.57
N VAL A 17 -0.04 6.05 7.62
CA VAL A 17 0.41 5.62 6.29
C VAL A 17 1.12 6.75 5.55
N TRP A 18 0.57 7.96 5.61
CA TRP A 18 1.16 9.14 4.98
C TRP A 18 2.52 9.51 5.59
N ALA A 19 2.67 9.41 6.91
CA ALA A 19 3.95 9.62 7.57
C ALA A 19 5.01 8.60 7.11
N VAL A 20 4.64 7.32 7.01
CA VAL A 20 5.53 6.27 6.49
C VAL A 20 5.95 6.57 5.05
N TYR A 21 5.01 6.97 4.19
CA TYR A 21 5.29 7.40 2.83
C TYR A 21 6.28 8.57 2.79
N LEU A 22 6.05 9.62 3.59
CA LEU A 22 6.94 10.79 3.64
C LEU A 22 8.34 10.41 4.13
N ILE A 23 8.46 9.57 5.17
CA ILE A 23 9.75 9.07 5.66
C ILE A 23 10.49 8.34 4.54
N ASP A 24 9.83 7.42 3.84
CA ASP A 24 10.39 6.69 2.72
C ASP A 24 10.93 7.63 1.62
N ARG A 25 10.13 8.63 1.22
CA ARG A 25 10.54 9.64 0.22
C ARG A 25 11.71 10.52 0.70
N ILE A 26 11.72 10.91 1.98
CA ILE A 26 12.83 11.69 2.58
C ILE A 26 14.11 10.86 2.59
N LEU A 27 14.05 9.57 2.96
CA LEU A 27 15.19 8.67 2.97
C LEU A 27 15.73 8.43 1.56
N ASP A 28 14.85 8.20 0.59
CA ASP A 28 15.25 8.01 -0.80
C ASP A 28 15.89 9.27 -1.40
N SER A 29 15.36 10.46 -1.08
CA SER A 29 15.99 11.70 -1.53
C SER A 29 17.39 11.92 -0.93
N TYR A 30 17.73 11.35 0.24
CA TYR A 30 19.13 11.39 0.75
C TYR A 30 20.03 10.48 -0.08
N ARG A 31 19.57 9.26 -0.36
CA ARG A 31 20.33 8.24 -1.10
C ARG A 31 20.59 8.67 -2.54
N LEU A 32 19.57 9.21 -3.20
CA LEU A 32 19.60 9.54 -4.63
C LEU A 32 20.23 10.91 -4.92
N ARG A 33 20.68 11.66 -3.92
CA ARG A 33 21.30 12.98 -4.12
C ARG A 33 22.52 12.94 -5.05
N LYS A 34 23.23 11.82 -5.10
CA LYS A 34 24.41 11.60 -5.94
C LYS A 34 24.12 10.75 -7.19
N ALA A 35 22.87 10.34 -7.41
CA ALA A 35 22.52 9.52 -8.56
C ALA A 35 22.53 10.36 -9.85
N THR A 36 23.05 9.79 -10.93
CA THR A 36 23.11 10.46 -12.25
C THR A 36 21.79 10.39 -13.01
N VAL A 37 20.94 9.41 -12.68
CA VAL A 37 19.62 9.21 -13.28
C VAL A 37 18.58 9.20 -12.17
N ILE A 38 17.68 10.18 -12.20
CA ILE A 38 16.68 10.45 -11.17
C ILE A 38 15.34 10.71 -11.88
N THR A 39 14.23 10.12 -11.41
CA THR A 39 12.87 10.42 -11.93
C THR A 39 12.36 11.77 -11.42
N ASP A 40 11.36 12.39 -12.06
CA ASP A 40 10.87 13.73 -11.67
C ASP A 40 10.34 13.76 -10.23
N ARG A 41 9.68 12.70 -9.78
CA ARG A 41 9.25 12.60 -8.37
C ARG A 41 10.42 12.66 -7.39
N HIS A 42 11.55 12.04 -7.72
CA HIS A 42 12.73 12.05 -6.86
C HIS A 42 13.44 13.41 -6.96
N ARG A 43 13.43 14.05 -8.15
CA ARG A 43 13.88 15.44 -8.29
C ARG A 43 13.05 16.39 -7.43
N PHE A 44 11.72 16.23 -7.43
CA PHE A 44 10.80 16.98 -6.58
C PHE A 44 11.14 16.76 -5.10
N ALA A 45 11.28 15.50 -4.67
CA ALA A 45 11.61 15.18 -3.30
C ALA A 45 12.96 15.79 -2.86
N ILE A 46 13.99 15.77 -3.73
CA ILE A 46 15.30 16.39 -3.46
C ILE A 46 15.21 17.92 -3.40
N ARG A 47 14.38 18.54 -4.26
CA ARG A 47 14.22 20.01 -4.32
C ARG A 47 13.41 20.55 -3.14
N PHE A 48 12.34 19.86 -2.74
CA PHE A 48 11.38 20.31 -1.74
C PHE A 48 11.45 19.50 -0.43
N ARG A 49 12.65 19.07 -0.03
CA ARG A 49 12.85 18.23 1.17
C ARG A 49 12.30 18.87 2.45
N TRP A 50 12.47 20.18 2.59
CA TRP A 50 11.97 20.91 3.75
C TRP A 50 10.45 20.80 3.84
N LEU A 51 9.74 20.88 2.70
CA LEU A 51 8.29 20.69 2.64
C LEU A 51 7.90 19.27 3.07
N LEU A 52 8.66 18.25 2.63
CA LEU A 52 8.41 16.87 3.07
C LEU A 52 8.58 16.70 4.59
N TRP A 53 9.59 17.34 5.19
CA TRP A 53 9.78 17.36 6.65
C TRP A 53 8.64 18.09 7.37
N THR A 54 8.18 19.23 6.85
CA THR A 54 7.05 19.96 7.41
C THR A 54 5.77 19.12 7.35
N LEU A 55 5.49 18.48 6.21
CA LEU A 55 4.35 17.58 6.06
C LEU A 55 4.47 16.37 7.01
N LEU A 56 5.68 15.83 7.21
CA LEU A 56 5.89 14.71 8.12
C LEU A 56 5.61 15.12 9.57
N ALA A 57 6.13 16.27 10.01
CA ALA A 57 5.86 16.81 11.33
C ALA A 57 4.36 17.05 11.55
N PHE A 58 3.68 17.62 10.55
CA PHE A 58 2.24 17.84 10.57
C PHE A 58 1.46 16.53 10.70
N SER A 59 1.75 15.53 9.86
CA SER A 59 1.08 14.24 9.90
C SER A 59 1.36 13.46 11.18
N ALA A 60 2.59 13.52 11.70
CA ALA A 60 2.94 12.93 12.99
C ALA A 60 2.15 13.59 14.14
N ALA A 61 2.07 14.93 14.16
CA ALA A 61 1.30 15.65 15.17
C ALA A 61 -0.20 15.28 15.12
N LEU A 62 -0.78 15.21 13.93
CA LEU A 62 -2.18 14.80 13.77
C LEU A 62 -2.40 13.33 14.14
N ALA A 63 -1.50 12.41 13.77
CA ALA A 63 -1.58 11.02 14.21
C ALA A 63 -1.52 10.89 15.74
N LEU A 64 -0.63 11.62 16.42
CA LEU A 64 -0.56 11.65 17.88
C LEU A 64 -1.83 12.19 18.52
N LEU A 65 -2.41 13.25 17.94
CA LEU A 65 -3.71 13.77 18.37
C LEU A 65 -4.82 12.72 18.23
N GLN A 66 -4.90 12.03 17.10
CA GLN A 66 -5.90 10.97 16.92
C GLN A 66 -5.68 9.81 17.88
N LEU A 67 -4.43 9.44 18.16
CA LEU A 67 -4.09 8.42 19.14
C LEU A 67 -4.63 8.76 20.54
N TYR A 68 -4.49 10.02 20.93
CA TYR A 68 -5.06 10.54 22.18
C TYR A 68 -6.59 10.48 22.20
N LEU A 69 -7.25 10.71 21.05
CA LEU A 69 -8.71 10.70 20.93
C LEU A 69 -9.32 9.29 20.89
N VAL A 70 -8.65 8.31 20.30
CA VAL A 70 -9.15 6.92 20.19
C VAL A 70 -9.38 6.28 21.58
N ARG A 71 -8.54 6.61 22.58
CA ARG A 71 -8.64 6.14 23.99
C ARG A 71 -8.76 4.63 24.22
N ASP A 72 -8.60 3.82 23.18
CA ASP A 72 -8.62 2.35 23.24
C ASP A 72 -7.19 1.81 23.33
N ALA A 73 -6.81 1.37 24.52
CA ALA A 73 -5.45 0.89 24.79
C ALA A 73 -5.08 -0.36 23.98
N LEU A 74 -6.04 -1.25 23.70
CA LEU A 74 -5.79 -2.47 22.90
C LEU A 74 -5.52 -2.09 21.45
N TYR A 75 -6.31 -1.18 20.90
CA TYR A 75 -6.10 -0.65 19.55
C TYR A 75 -4.71 -0.02 19.41
N VAL A 76 -4.34 0.87 20.34
CA VAL A 76 -3.02 1.53 20.36
C VAL A 76 -1.90 0.49 20.43
N LEU A 77 -2.01 -0.48 21.33
CA LEU A 77 -1.01 -1.54 21.49
C LEU A 77 -0.87 -2.37 20.21
N SER A 78 -1.96 -2.79 19.58
CA SER A 78 -1.92 -3.54 18.33
C SER A 78 -1.27 -2.74 17.19
N GLY A 79 -1.56 -1.44 17.11
CA GLY A 79 -0.92 -0.55 16.14
C GLY A 79 0.60 -0.41 16.37
N VAL A 80 1.01 -0.22 17.63
CA VAL A 80 2.43 -0.16 18.02
C VAL A 80 3.15 -1.47 17.72
N LEU A 81 2.54 -2.62 18.04
CA LEU A 81 3.10 -3.93 17.72
C LEU A 81 3.26 -4.13 16.21
N LEU A 82 2.25 -3.77 15.41
CA LEU A 82 2.34 -3.83 13.95
C LEU A 82 3.49 -2.94 13.44
N ALA A 83 3.62 -1.72 13.97
CA ALA A 83 4.71 -0.80 13.61
C ALA A 83 6.09 -1.36 13.96
N ILE A 84 6.25 -1.96 15.15
CA ILE A 84 7.50 -2.61 15.58
C ILE A 84 7.84 -3.79 14.66
N VAL A 85 6.88 -4.67 14.38
CA VAL A 85 7.07 -5.84 13.51
C VAL A 85 7.47 -5.39 12.10
N THR A 86 6.75 -4.41 11.56
CA THR A 86 6.99 -3.87 10.21
C THR A 86 8.38 -3.22 10.13
N THR A 87 8.72 -2.37 11.10
CA THR A 87 10.03 -1.69 11.17
C THR A 87 11.16 -2.69 11.33
N THR A 88 11.01 -3.67 12.22
CA THR A 88 12.03 -4.72 12.45
C THR A 88 12.25 -5.54 11.18
N TYR A 89 11.18 -5.91 10.48
CA TYR A 89 11.29 -6.59 9.20
C TYR A 89 12.05 -5.74 8.17
N PHE A 90 11.68 -4.46 7.99
CA PHE A 90 12.35 -3.59 7.03
C PHE A 90 13.81 -3.33 7.39
N LEU A 91 14.15 -3.18 8.66
CA LEU A 91 15.53 -3.02 9.12
C LEU A 91 16.33 -4.30 8.87
N ALA A 92 15.80 -5.47 9.23
CA ALA A 92 16.44 -6.76 8.97
C ALA A 92 16.64 -6.97 7.46
N PHE A 93 15.62 -6.64 6.66
CA PHE A 93 15.67 -6.70 5.20
C PHE A 93 16.69 -5.70 4.63
N ARG A 94 16.84 -4.53 5.24
CA ARG A 94 17.80 -3.48 4.84
C ARG A 94 19.24 -3.88 5.13
N VAL A 95 19.51 -4.45 6.30
CA VAL A 95 20.85 -4.83 6.78
C VAL A 95 21.37 -6.10 6.11
N ARG A 96 20.49 -7.06 5.77
CA ARG A 96 20.92 -8.32 5.18
C ARG A 96 21.50 -8.11 3.78
N SER A 97 22.79 -8.48 3.63
CA SER A 97 23.50 -8.52 2.36
C SER A 97 22.76 -9.42 1.37
N ASN A 98 22.64 -8.92 0.15
CA ASN A 98 21.71 -9.40 -0.85
C ASN A 98 22.26 -10.64 -1.58
N THR A 99 22.23 -11.80 -0.95
CA THR A 99 22.72 -13.07 -1.53
C THR A 99 21.61 -14.07 -1.87
N SER A 100 20.34 -13.76 -1.59
CA SER A 100 19.26 -14.74 -1.73
C SER A 100 18.55 -14.64 -3.09
N THR A 101 18.64 -15.70 -3.89
CA THR A 101 17.97 -15.95 -5.18
C THR A 101 16.47 -16.26 -5.04
N ARG A 102 15.79 -15.66 -4.03
CA ARG A 102 14.40 -16.00 -3.72
C ARG A 102 13.49 -15.69 -4.92
N LYS A 103 12.72 -16.69 -5.32
CA LYS A 103 11.70 -16.61 -6.38
C LYS A 103 10.46 -15.81 -5.98
N LEU A 104 10.36 -15.41 -4.70
CA LEU A 104 9.16 -14.74 -4.16
C LEU A 104 9.40 -13.24 -3.96
N PRO A 105 8.39 -12.39 -4.24
CA PRO A 105 8.43 -10.93 -4.06
C PRO A 105 8.30 -10.56 -2.57
N SER A 106 9.30 -10.93 -1.76
CA SER A 106 9.21 -10.83 -0.29
C SER A 106 9.05 -9.40 0.23
N LYS A 107 9.55 -8.39 -0.50
CA LYS A 107 9.40 -6.99 -0.10
C LYS A 107 7.95 -6.55 -0.28
N GLU A 108 7.43 -6.77 -1.48
CA GLU A 108 6.09 -6.38 -1.92
C GLU A 108 5.02 -7.17 -1.16
N LEU A 109 5.24 -8.46 -0.90
CA LEU A 109 4.36 -9.28 -0.08
C LEU A 109 4.26 -8.76 1.36
N THR A 110 5.37 -8.36 1.96
CA THR A 110 5.31 -7.80 3.32
C THR A 110 4.60 -6.46 3.35
N VAL A 111 4.86 -5.57 2.38
CA VAL A 111 4.10 -4.31 2.26
C VAL A 111 2.60 -4.59 2.18
N ALA A 112 2.19 -5.53 1.33
CA ALA A 112 0.80 -5.90 1.14
C ALA A 112 0.14 -6.48 2.40
N ILE A 113 0.85 -7.35 3.14
CA ILE A 113 0.37 -7.92 4.41
C ILE A 113 0.25 -6.81 5.47
N CYS A 114 1.25 -5.95 5.61
CA CYS A 114 1.23 -4.83 6.56
C CYS A 114 0.07 -3.87 6.25
N PHE A 115 -0.17 -3.60 4.97
CA PHE A 115 -1.32 -2.79 4.54
C PHE A 115 -2.64 -3.44 4.94
N ALA A 116 -2.87 -4.70 4.56
CA ALA A 116 -4.10 -5.41 4.91
C ALA A 116 -4.30 -5.51 6.42
N ALA A 117 -3.24 -5.82 7.18
CA ALA A 117 -3.28 -5.86 8.64
C ALA A 117 -3.64 -4.49 9.24
N GLY A 118 -3.06 -3.40 8.73
CA GLY A 118 -3.39 -2.04 9.16
C GLY A 118 -4.86 -1.67 8.93
N VAL A 119 -5.40 -2.03 7.76
CA VAL A 119 -6.83 -1.83 7.45
C VAL A 119 -7.71 -2.64 8.39
N MET A 120 -7.42 -3.94 8.57
CA MET A 120 -8.19 -4.83 9.44
C MET A 120 -8.15 -4.42 10.92
N LEU A 121 -7.00 -3.91 11.38
CA LEU A 121 -6.86 -3.31 12.72
C LEU A 121 -7.76 -2.09 12.86
N THR A 122 -7.75 -1.20 11.87
CA THR A 122 -8.50 0.06 11.88
C THR A 122 -10.01 -0.17 11.90
N SER A 123 -10.47 -1.19 11.16
CA SER A 123 -11.89 -1.61 11.16
C SER A 123 -12.30 -2.37 12.42
N GLY A 124 -11.37 -2.75 13.31
CA GLY A 124 -11.65 -3.54 14.50
C GLY A 124 -12.01 -5.00 14.21
N THR A 125 -11.71 -5.50 13.00
CA THR A 125 -12.16 -6.81 12.51
C THR A 125 -11.07 -7.88 12.61
N LEU A 126 -10.31 -7.91 13.71
CA LEU A 126 -9.22 -8.87 13.91
C LEU A 126 -9.66 -10.31 14.21
N SER A 127 -10.96 -10.59 14.34
CA SER A 127 -11.41 -11.96 14.60
C SER A 127 -11.15 -12.86 13.38
N LEU A 128 -10.71 -14.09 13.63
CA LEU A 128 -10.43 -15.12 12.62
C LEU A 128 -11.72 -15.73 12.03
N SER A 129 -12.70 -14.89 11.74
CA SER A 129 -13.91 -15.33 11.02
C SER A 129 -13.58 -15.60 9.54
N TRP A 130 -14.39 -16.43 8.90
CA TRP A 130 -14.32 -16.65 7.46
C TRP A 130 -14.37 -15.32 6.69
N LEU A 131 -15.32 -14.45 7.06
CA LEU A 131 -15.51 -13.16 6.40
C LEU A 131 -14.27 -12.28 6.49
N ASN A 132 -13.71 -12.11 7.69
CA ASN A 132 -12.51 -11.29 7.90
C ASN A 132 -11.29 -11.86 7.20
N SER A 133 -11.17 -13.19 7.13
CA SER A 133 -10.10 -13.86 6.40
C SER A 133 -10.19 -13.60 4.89
N VAL A 134 -11.39 -13.65 4.32
CA VAL A 134 -11.64 -13.31 2.91
C VAL A 134 -11.32 -11.84 2.62
N ILE A 135 -11.73 -10.91 3.50
CA ILE A 135 -11.41 -9.48 3.37
C ILE A 135 -9.91 -9.25 3.43
N ALA A 136 -9.23 -9.79 4.45
CA ALA A 136 -7.80 -9.63 4.63
C ALA A 136 -7.00 -10.20 3.44
N LEU A 137 -7.38 -11.39 2.95
CA LEU A 137 -6.75 -12.01 1.78
C LEU A 137 -6.99 -11.19 0.51
N GLY A 138 -8.21 -10.69 0.31
CA GLY A 138 -8.55 -9.83 -0.83
C GLY A 138 -7.74 -8.54 -0.85
N LEU A 139 -7.69 -7.84 0.29
CA LEU A 139 -6.91 -6.61 0.46
C LEU A 139 -5.41 -6.84 0.24
N ALA A 140 -4.84 -7.88 0.86
CA ALA A 140 -3.43 -8.22 0.69
C ALA A 140 -3.11 -8.58 -0.76
N SER A 141 -4.02 -9.29 -1.45
CA SER A 141 -3.80 -9.71 -2.84
C SER A 141 -3.86 -8.53 -3.81
N ILE A 142 -4.79 -7.60 -3.62
CA ILE A 142 -4.89 -6.37 -4.43
C ILE A 142 -3.70 -5.46 -4.18
N ALA A 143 -3.32 -5.25 -2.93
CA ALA A 143 -2.15 -4.43 -2.57
C ALA A 143 -0.85 -5.04 -3.13
N LEU A 144 -0.70 -6.36 -3.07
CA LEU A 144 0.42 -7.06 -3.69
C LEU A 144 0.42 -6.87 -5.20
N PHE A 145 -0.74 -6.97 -5.85
CA PHE A 145 -0.82 -6.80 -7.31
C PHE A 145 -0.44 -5.39 -7.72
N ASN A 146 -0.94 -4.36 -7.03
CA ASN A 146 -0.51 -2.97 -7.22
C ASN A 146 1.02 -2.83 -7.04
N CYS A 147 1.59 -3.35 -5.96
CA CYS A 147 3.04 -3.28 -5.71
C CYS A 147 3.85 -3.95 -6.84
N LEU A 148 3.38 -5.09 -7.36
CA LEU A 148 4.04 -5.81 -8.45
C LEU A 148 3.94 -5.06 -9.79
N VAL A 149 2.80 -4.42 -10.07
CA VAL A 149 2.60 -3.58 -11.25
C VAL A 149 3.54 -2.37 -11.22
N ILE A 150 3.68 -1.73 -10.05
CA ILE A 150 4.63 -0.63 -9.86
C ILE A 150 6.06 -1.12 -10.06
N SER A 151 6.45 -2.19 -9.36
CA SER A 151 7.81 -2.74 -9.49
C SER A 151 8.14 -3.14 -10.94
N TYR A 152 7.16 -3.67 -11.68
CA TYR A 152 7.34 -4.00 -13.09
C TYR A 152 7.56 -2.76 -13.97
N GLY A 153 6.74 -1.73 -13.79
CA GLY A 153 6.89 -0.47 -14.54
C GLY A 153 8.14 0.32 -14.20
N GLU A 154 8.74 0.07 -13.03
CA GLU A 154 9.94 0.77 -12.54
C GLU A 154 11.19 -0.11 -12.54
N ALA A 155 11.13 -1.30 -13.13
CA ALA A 155 12.18 -2.32 -13.08
C ALA A 155 13.57 -1.79 -13.49
N ASP A 156 13.66 -0.91 -14.49
CA ASP A 156 14.93 -0.33 -14.93
C ASP A 156 15.51 0.69 -13.96
N PHE A 157 14.65 1.45 -13.28
CA PHE A 157 15.06 2.36 -12.22
C PHE A 157 15.52 1.55 -10.99
N ASP A 158 14.73 0.56 -10.59
CA ASP A 158 15.03 -0.29 -9.44
C ASP A 158 16.30 -1.10 -9.64
N ARG A 159 16.61 -1.57 -10.85
CA ARG A 159 17.87 -2.26 -11.13
C ARG A 159 19.12 -1.43 -10.81
N ARG A 160 19.01 -0.10 -10.87
CA ARG A 160 20.14 0.81 -10.57
C ARG A 160 20.19 1.23 -9.11
N HIS A 161 19.03 1.31 -8.45
CA HIS A 161 18.89 2.00 -7.16
C HIS A 161 18.25 1.16 -6.04
N ASP A 162 17.49 0.12 -6.38
CA ASP A 162 16.88 -0.82 -5.45
C ASP A 162 16.89 -2.26 -6.00
N MET A 163 18.05 -2.92 -5.94
CA MET A 163 18.21 -4.32 -6.30
C MET A 163 17.35 -5.29 -5.46
N LYS A 164 16.58 -4.82 -4.48
CA LYS A 164 15.68 -5.63 -3.65
C LYS A 164 14.25 -5.69 -4.17
N ALA A 165 13.86 -4.80 -5.09
CA ALA A 165 12.59 -4.91 -5.78
C ALA A 165 12.54 -6.20 -6.64
N TYR A 166 11.37 -6.81 -6.75
CA TYR A 166 11.22 -8.09 -7.44
C TYR A 166 11.66 -8.03 -8.92
N TYR A 167 11.15 -7.05 -9.67
CA TYR A 167 11.43 -6.92 -11.10
C TYR A 167 12.80 -6.33 -11.43
N ALA A 168 13.51 -5.75 -10.46
CA ALA A 168 14.92 -5.38 -10.63
C ALA A 168 15.80 -6.58 -11.00
N ARG A 169 15.40 -7.80 -10.57
CA ARG A 169 16.14 -9.06 -10.80
C ARG A 169 15.56 -9.94 -11.88
N GLN A 170 14.26 -9.81 -12.15
CA GLN A 170 13.56 -10.60 -13.15
C GLN A 170 12.95 -9.71 -14.23
N PRO A 171 13.79 -8.96 -14.99
CA PRO A 171 13.30 -7.96 -15.93
C PRO A 171 12.30 -8.52 -16.95
N GLN A 172 12.47 -9.77 -17.38
CA GLN A 172 11.67 -10.35 -18.46
C GLN A 172 10.33 -10.93 -18.02
N ALA A 173 10.07 -11.07 -16.72
CA ALA A 173 8.81 -11.62 -16.24
C ALA A 173 7.70 -10.53 -16.26
N ARG A 174 6.47 -10.92 -16.57
CA ARG A 174 5.29 -10.05 -16.40
C ARG A 174 4.78 -10.11 -14.95
N PRO A 175 4.03 -9.09 -14.47
CA PRO A 175 3.29 -9.15 -13.20
C PRO A 175 2.48 -10.45 -13.09
N PRO A 176 2.65 -11.28 -12.03
CA PRO A 176 1.80 -12.43 -11.84
C PRO A 176 0.39 -11.95 -11.54
N THR A 177 -0.49 -12.12 -12.52
CA THR A 177 -1.91 -11.73 -12.45
C THR A 177 -2.69 -12.57 -11.44
N THR A 178 -2.09 -13.65 -10.91
CA THR A 178 -2.66 -14.51 -9.86
C THR A 178 -3.09 -13.71 -8.63
N SER A 179 -2.29 -12.72 -8.20
CA SER A 179 -2.64 -11.84 -7.09
C SER A 179 -3.92 -11.03 -7.37
N GLY A 180 -4.04 -10.44 -8.56
CA GLY A 180 -5.27 -9.77 -9.01
C GLY A 180 -6.50 -10.70 -9.05
N TRP A 181 -6.32 -11.93 -9.55
CA TRP A 181 -7.39 -12.94 -9.57
C TRP A 181 -7.85 -13.34 -8.17
N ILE A 182 -6.93 -13.56 -7.22
CA ILE A 182 -7.30 -13.85 -5.82
C ILE A 182 -8.13 -12.69 -5.25
N GLY A 183 -7.71 -11.44 -5.47
CA GLY A 183 -8.48 -10.26 -5.07
C GLY A 183 -9.89 -10.23 -5.65
N GLY A 184 -10.03 -10.54 -6.95
CA GLY A 184 -11.33 -10.61 -7.63
C GLY A 184 -12.22 -11.74 -7.11
N ILE A 185 -11.66 -12.93 -6.87
CA ILE A 185 -12.38 -14.08 -6.30
C ILE A 185 -12.88 -13.76 -4.88
N CYS A 186 -12.03 -13.15 -4.04
CA CYS A 186 -12.44 -12.66 -2.73
C CYS A 186 -13.58 -11.64 -2.85
N GLY A 187 -13.48 -10.71 -3.81
CA GLY A 187 -14.56 -9.76 -4.10
C GLY A 187 -15.88 -10.45 -4.48
N CYS A 188 -15.84 -11.46 -5.37
CA CYS A 188 -17.03 -12.25 -5.71
C CYS A 188 -17.61 -12.99 -4.51
N ALA A 189 -16.77 -13.55 -3.64
CA ALA A 189 -17.23 -14.22 -2.41
C ALA A 189 -17.92 -13.23 -1.45
N LEU A 190 -17.48 -11.97 -1.40
CA LEU A 190 -18.10 -10.91 -0.61
C LEU A 190 -19.42 -10.41 -1.21
N LEU A 191 -19.61 -10.49 -2.53
CA LEU A 191 -20.92 -10.16 -3.14
C LEU A 191 -22.03 -11.12 -2.71
N LEU A 192 -21.68 -12.37 -2.35
CA LEU A 192 -22.63 -13.38 -1.88
C LEU A 192 -23.00 -13.22 -0.39
N LYS A 193 -22.46 -12.22 0.30
CA LYS A 193 -22.71 -11.95 1.71
C LYS A 193 -23.43 -10.62 1.90
N ASP A 194 -24.50 -10.68 2.70
CA ASP A 194 -25.33 -9.51 2.99
C ASP A 194 -24.48 -8.41 3.64
N GLY A 195 -24.65 -7.18 3.16
CA GLY A 195 -23.94 -6.01 3.67
C GLY A 195 -22.51 -5.82 3.18
N THR A 196 -21.93 -6.72 2.37
CA THR A 196 -20.56 -6.59 1.85
C THR A 196 -20.46 -6.31 0.34
N TYR A 197 -21.58 -5.96 -0.30
CA TYR A 197 -21.65 -5.74 -1.75
C TYR A 197 -20.77 -4.56 -2.23
N ILE A 198 -20.65 -3.48 -1.45
CA ILE A 198 -19.80 -2.32 -1.79
C ILE A 198 -18.33 -2.73 -1.81
N LEU A 199 -17.89 -3.41 -0.74
CA LEU A 199 -16.53 -3.89 -0.61
C LEU A 199 -16.19 -4.92 -1.69
N GLY A 200 -17.09 -5.88 -1.93
CA GLY A 200 -16.94 -6.89 -2.98
C GLY A 200 -16.81 -6.28 -4.37
N SER A 201 -17.73 -5.37 -4.74
CA SER A 201 -17.70 -4.65 -6.02
C SER A 201 -16.41 -3.84 -6.18
N SER A 202 -16.00 -3.14 -5.13
CA SER A 202 -14.78 -2.33 -5.12
C SER A 202 -13.53 -3.19 -5.36
N MET A 203 -13.44 -4.35 -4.71
CA MET A 203 -12.34 -5.30 -4.91
C MET A 203 -12.29 -5.81 -6.36
N ILE A 204 -13.44 -6.19 -6.93
CA ILE A 204 -13.52 -6.67 -8.32
C ILE A 204 -13.07 -5.60 -9.30
N ILE A 205 -13.60 -4.38 -9.17
CA ILE A 205 -13.29 -3.27 -10.08
C ILE A 205 -11.80 -2.90 -9.96
N THR A 206 -11.27 -2.83 -8.74
CA THR A 206 -9.85 -2.53 -8.50
C THR A 206 -8.94 -3.60 -9.10
N SER A 207 -9.25 -4.89 -8.90
CA SER A 207 -8.51 -6.00 -9.50
C SER A 207 -8.54 -5.95 -11.03
N MET A 208 -9.70 -5.67 -11.63
CA MET A 208 -9.85 -5.60 -13.08
C MET A 208 -9.11 -4.39 -13.66
N ALA A 209 -9.20 -3.22 -13.01
CA ALA A 209 -8.49 -2.02 -13.41
C ALA A 209 -6.97 -2.22 -13.34
N LEU A 210 -6.45 -2.82 -12.26
CA LEU A 210 -5.03 -3.19 -12.16
C LEU A 210 -4.64 -4.21 -13.22
N PHE A 211 -5.50 -5.17 -13.56
CA PHE A 211 -5.23 -6.14 -14.61
C PHE A 211 -5.11 -5.47 -15.98
N CYS A 212 -6.08 -4.63 -16.36
CA CYS A 212 -6.05 -3.86 -17.59
C CYS A 212 -4.82 -2.94 -17.64
N PHE A 213 -4.52 -2.26 -16.54
CA PHE A 213 -3.35 -1.40 -16.44
C PHE A 213 -2.03 -2.18 -16.57
N SER A 214 -1.92 -3.34 -15.92
CA SER A 214 -0.73 -4.19 -16.04
C SER A 214 -0.46 -4.66 -17.48
N ARG A 215 -1.49 -4.70 -18.33
CA ARG A 215 -1.39 -5.02 -19.76
C ARG A 215 -1.04 -3.82 -20.64
N SER A 216 -1.36 -2.60 -20.20
CA SER A 216 -1.09 -1.37 -20.96
C SER A 216 0.27 -0.75 -20.66
N ILE A 217 0.96 -1.19 -19.60
CA ILE A 217 2.31 -0.72 -19.28
C ILE A 217 3.28 -1.13 -20.39
N ASP A 218 3.74 -0.13 -21.13
CA ASP A 218 4.88 -0.23 -22.03
C ASP A 218 6.17 -0.17 -21.20
N ARG A 219 6.91 -1.27 -21.22
CA ARG A 219 8.14 -1.41 -20.45
C ARG A 219 9.28 -0.58 -21.05
N ASP A 220 9.29 -0.40 -22.36
CA ASP A 220 10.37 0.30 -23.06
C ASP A 220 10.28 1.82 -22.87
N LYS A 221 9.13 2.29 -22.40
CA LYS A 221 8.88 3.69 -22.04
C LYS A 221 8.51 3.77 -20.56
N PRO A 222 9.51 3.69 -19.64
CA PRO A 222 9.25 3.77 -18.22
C PRO A 222 8.52 5.08 -17.91
N SER A 223 7.20 4.95 -17.72
CA SER A 223 6.35 6.11 -17.48
C SER A 223 6.49 6.48 -16.02
N GLN A 224 6.79 7.74 -15.76
CA GLN A 224 6.83 8.26 -14.38
C GLN A 224 5.46 8.26 -13.70
N VAL A 225 4.42 7.97 -14.49
CA VAL A 225 3.02 7.93 -14.05
C VAL A 225 2.64 6.54 -13.58
N THR A 226 3.45 5.49 -13.81
CA THR A 226 3.04 4.11 -13.53
C THR A 226 2.64 3.93 -12.08
N GLN A 227 3.44 4.44 -11.14
CA GLN A 227 3.07 4.44 -9.73
C GLN A 227 1.79 5.24 -9.46
N ALA A 228 1.70 6.48 -9.96
CA ALA A 228 0.56 7.34 -9.69
C ALA A 228 -0.76 6.73 -10.20
N VAL A 229 -0.78 6.11 -11.38
CA VAL A 229 -1.96 5.41 -11.90
C VAL A 229 -2.28 4.18 -11.06
N ALA A 230 -1.28 3.33 -10.76
CA ALA A 230 -1.50 2.13 -9.96
C ALA A 230 -2.08 2.46 -8.58
N ASP A 231 -1.54 3.48 -7.90
CA ASP A 231 -2.00 3.93 -6.59
C ASP A 231 -3.40 4.55 -6.67
N SER A 232 -3.67 5.32 -7.74
CA SER A 232 -5.01 5.92 -7.96
C SER A 232 -6.09 4.87 -8.20
N ILE A 233 -5.75 3.72 -8.80
CA ILE A 233 -6.70 2.60 -8.96
C ILE A 233 -7.16 2.07 -7.61
N LEU A 234 -6.32 2.11 -6.56
CA LEU A 234 -6.73 1.70 -5.21
C LEU A 234 -7.71 2.68 -4.55
N LEU A 235 -7.91 3.87 -5.12
CA LEU A 235 -8.85 4.87 -4.64
C LEU A 235 -10.26 4.72 -5.24
N ILE A 236 -10.47 3.81 -6.20
CA ILE A 236 -11.79 3.47 -6.79
C ILE A 236 -12.89 3.18 -5.74
N PRO A 237 -12.62 2.56 -4.58
CA PRO A 237 -13.65 2.36 -3.57
C PRO A 237 -14.30 3.66 -3.07
N ILE A 238 -13.57 4.79 -3.08
CA ILE A 238 -14.07 6.09 -2.55
C ILE A 238 -15.28 6.60 -3.36
N PRO A 239 -15.20 6.81 -4.69
CA PRO A 239 -16.35 7.26 -5.46
C PRO A 239 -17.51 6.26 -5.44
N LEU A 240 -17.24 4.95 -5.32
CA LEU A 240 -18.30 3.96 -5.16
C LEU A 240 -19.08 4.16 -3.85
N ILE A 241 -18.38 4.36 -2.73
CA ILE A 241 -19.00 4.66 -1.44
C ILE A 241 -19.83 5.95 -1.54
N LEU A 242 -19.26 7.01 -2.11
CA LEU A 242 -19.96 8.29 -2.27
C LEU A 242 -21.21 8.17 -3.14
N MET A 243 -21.15 7.45 -4.27
CA MET A 243 -22.31 7.25 -5.15
C MET A 243 -23.44 6.49 -4.46
N MET A 244 -23.13 5.55 -3.58
CA MET A 244 -24.16 4.78 -2.86
C MET A 244 -24.87 5.62 -1.81
N GLU A 245 -24.17 6.51 -1.09
CA GLU A 245 -24.81 7.46 -0.17
C GLU A 245 -25.76 8.44 -0.88
N TYR A 246 -25.62 8.66 -2.20
CA TYR A 246 -26.52 9.51 -2.97
C TYR A 246 -27.74 8.78 -3.54
N LEU A 247 -27.68 7.45 -3.67
CA LEU A 247 -28.73 6.63 -4.29
C LEU A 247 -29.73 6.05 -3.27
N PHE A 248 -29.43 6.11 -1.99
CA PHE A 248 -30.22 5.57 -0.87
C PHE A 248 -30.42 6.63 0.21
#